data_AF-A0A932CL27-F1
#
_entry.id   AF-A0A932CL27-F1
#
_cell.length_a   1.000
_cell.length_b   1.000
_cell.length_c   1.000
_cell.angle_alpha   90.00
_cell.angle_beta   90.00
_cell.angle_gamma   90.00
#
_symmetry.space_group_name_H-M   'P 1'
#
loop_
_entity.id
_entity.type
_entity.pdbx_description
1 polymer ?
#
loop_
_entity_poly.entity_id
_entity_poly.type
_entity_poly.pdbx_seq_one_letter_code
_entity_poly.pdbx_strand_id
1 'polypeptide(L)'
;MTDETPKQQECPPPRTREAVDCWLRRWGRGDVVEGKEPLTRNDVERLIEANGGTAKDLDLSRRNVRGIDLHEMNLSCAKLQGADLRHATLDGANFEGPGAGQQTDMEGVKLFGARVTDRTELRRVQWGKKVILGDESGMGAREDKKWGECVEVYRTLKHWYQRIGDNDTAGRFYYRELECQRKQVWQEWREIFRRSLETVKKFREVARRSWEVVKYCGYEQLFGYGERPWRVVRAAVVIILGLAVAYYLLGSFVDPIRFLDALYFSAVSFSALGYGGWAPNPEGWARYMGVAESFLGVFTIALFLVTFTRKMVR
;
A
#
# COMPACT_ATOMS: atom_id res chain seq x y z
N MET A 1 -26.03 -2.65 -65.18
CA MET A 1 -25.56 -4.01 -64.82
C MET A 1 -25.23 -3.95 -63.34
N THR A 2 -26.11 -4.50 -62.54
CA THR A 2 -26.02 -4.54 -61.08
C THR A 2 -24.88 -5.46 -60.68
N ASP A 3 -23.91 -4.89 -59.96
CA ASP A 3 -22.75 -5.55 -59.39
C ASP A 3 -23.21 -6.34 -58.15
N GLU A 4 -23.58 -7.61 -58.36
CA GLU A 4 -23.94 -8.51 -57.27
C GLU A 4 -22.67 -9.07 -56.63
N THR A 5 -22.22 -8.43 -55.55
CA THR A 5 -21.31 -9.04 -54.58
C THR A 5 -21.88 -10.41 -54.15
N PRO A 6 -21.10 -11.50 -54.19
CA PRO A 6 -21.63 -12.82 -53.85
C PRO A 6 -22.13 -12.81 -52.40
N LYS A 7 -23.43 -13.09 -52.23
CA LYS A 7 -24.13 -13.13 -50.95
C LYS A 7 -23.35 -13.95 -49.94
N GLN A 8 -22.95 -13.29 -48.85
CA GLN A 8 -22.36 -13.90 -47.66
C GLN A 8 -23.32 -14.96 -47.12
N GLN A 9 -23.00 -16.24 -47.32
CA GLN A 9 -23.71 -17.33 -46.67
C GLN A 9 -23.34 -17.34 -45.18
N GLU A 10 -24.26 -16.89 -44.33
CA GLU A 10 -24.17 -16.99 -42.87
C GLU A 10 -24.08 -18.47 -42.48
N CYS A 11 -22.98 -18.90 -41.85
CA CYS A 11 -22.94 -20.24 -41.23
C CYS A 11 -24.00 -20.25 -40.11
N PRO A 12 -24.84 -21.30 -40.02
CA PRO A 12 -25.84 -21.41 -38.97
C PRO A 12 -25.19 -21.40 -37.57
N PRO A 13 -25.93 -20.98 -36.51
CA PRO A 13 -25.39 -20.99 -35.15
C PRO A 13 -24.88 -22.39 -34.80
N PRO A 14 -23.73 -22.52 -34.10
CA PRO A 14 -23.04 -23.78 -33.86
C PRO A 14 -23.77 -24.63 -32.80
N ARG A 15 -25.02 -25.02 -33.10
CA ARG A 15 -25.84 -25.92 -32.28
C ARG A 15 -25.63 -27.39 -32.65
N THR A 16 -25.00 -27.66 -33.79
CA THR A 16 -24.69 -29.01 -34.30
C THR A 16 -23.20 -29.12 -34.64
N ARG A 17 -22.63 -30.34 -34.58
CA ARG A 17 -21.23 -30.61 -34.95
C ARG A 17 -20.88 -30.12 -36.37
N GLU A 18 -21.84 -30.17 -37.30
CA GLU A 18 -21.67 -29.70 -38.68
C GLU A 18 -21.61 -28.18 -38.79
N ALA A 19 -22.37 -27.45 -37.96
CA ALA A 19 -22.30 -26.00 -37.87
C ALA A 19 -20.99 -25.54 -37.19
N VAL A 20 -20.51 -26.30 -36.20
CA VAL A 20 -19.16 -26.14 -35.65
C VAL A 20 -18.12 -26.37 -36.75
N ASP A 21 -18.21 -27.43 -37.55
CA ASP A 21 -17.29 -27.67 -38.67
C ASP A 21 -17.37 -26.58 -39.78
N CYS A 22 -18.56 -26.04 -40.10
CA CYS A 22 -18.73 -24.87 -40.98
C CYS A 22 -17.97 -23.65 -40.42
N TRP A 23 -18.13 -23.39 -39.13
CA TRP A 23 -17.44 -22.32 -38.41
C TRP A 23 -15.93 -22.56 -38.32
N LEU A 24 -15.49 -23.78 -38.00
CA LEU A 24 -14.10 -24.21 -37.97
C LEU A 24 -13.44 -24.13 -39.35
N ARG A 25 -14.21 -24.30 -40.44
CA ARG A 25 -13.74 -24.06 -41.82
C ARG A 25 -13.64 -22.57 -42.15
N ARG A 26 -14.59 -21.74 -41.69
CA ARG A 26 -14.57 -20.28 -41.88
C ARG A 26 -13.35 -19.61 -41.22
N TRP A 27 -13.00 -20.04 -40.01
CA TRP A 27 -11.87 -19.50 -39.26
C TRP A 27 -10.59 -20.34 -39.39
N GLY A 28 -10.70 -21.59 -39.82
CA GLY A 28 -9.64 -22.48 -40.30
C GLY A 28 -8.81 -23.18 -39.21
N ARG A 29 -8.50 -24.47 -39.42
CA ARG A 29 -7.36 -25.19 -38.81
C ARG A 29 -6.00 -24.75 -39.40
N GLY A 30 -6.00 -23.71 -40.23
CA GLY A 30 -4.83 -23.18 -40.92
C GLY A 30 -4.18 -22.08 -40.10
N ASP A 31 -2.87 -21.97 -40.26
CA ASP A 31 -1.92 -21.09 -39.58
C ASP A 31 -2.45 -19.68 -39.27
N VAL A 32 -1.80 -19.00 -38.31
CA VAL A 32 -2.02 -17.58 -37.99
C VAL A 32 -1.77 -16.75 -39.26
N VAL A 33 -2.77 -16.62 -40.13
CA VAL A 33 -2.71 -15.79 -41.33
C VAL A 33 -3.01 -14.37 -40.87
N GLU A 34 -2.03 -13.47 -41.00
CA GLU A 34 -2.23 -12.03 -40.85
C GLU A 34 -3.43 -11.59 -41.70
N GLY A 35 -4.48 -11.06 -41.04
CA GLY A 35 -5.66 -10.50 -41.72
C GLY A 35 -7.01 -11.20 -41.49
N LYS A 36 -7.08 -12.32 -40.76
CA LYS A 36 -8.37 -12.84 -40.28
C LYS A 36 -8.86 -12.05 -39.07
N GLU A 37 -10.14 -11.70 -39.02
CA GLU A 37 -10.75 -11.02 -37.86
C GLU A 37 -10.49 -11.80 -36.57
N PRO A 38 -10.20 -11.13 -35.44
CA PRO A 38 -9.98 -11.80 -34.17
C PRO A 38 -11.29 -12.43 -33.68
N LEU A 39 -11.20 -13.60 -33.04
CA LEU A 39 -12.38 -14.20 -32.39
C LEU A 39 -12.94 -13.27 -31.31
N THR A 40 -14.27 -13.19 -31.23
CA THR A 40 -14.94 -12.47 -30.15
C THR A 40 -15.20 -13.40 -28.96
N ARG A 41 -15.43 -12.81 -27.77
CA ARG A 41 -15.80 -13.55 -26.56
C ARG A 41 -17.00 -14.47 -26.79
N ASN A 42 -18.03 -13.97 -27.48
CA ASN A 42 -19.25 -14.71 -27.80
C ASN A 42 -18.96 -15.94 -28.67
N ASP A 43 -17.99 -15.86 -29.58
CA ASP A 43 -17.60 -17.01 -30.40
C ASP A 43 -16.96 -18.11 -29.55
N VAL A 44 -16.14 -17.74 -28.56
CA VAL A 44 -15.52 -18.70 -27.64
C VAL A 44 -16.57 -19.32 -26.70
N GLU A 45 -17.50 -18.52 -26.18
CA GLU A 45 -18.62 -19.01 -25.36
C GLU A 45 -19.47 -20.03 -26.14
N ARG A 46 -19.79 -19.73 -27.40
CA ARG A 46 -20.50 -20.67 -28.29
C ARG A 46 -19.72 -21.95 -28.57
N LEU A 47 -18.40 -21.86 -28.71
CA LEU A 47 -17.56 -23.06 -28.87
C LEU A 47 -17.57 -23.94 -27.61
N ILE A 48 -17.59 -23.33 -26.43
CA ILE A 48 -17.74 -24.06 -25.16
C ILE A 48 -19.13 -24.71 -25.07
N GLU A 49 -20.19 -23.98 -25.41
CA GLU A 49 -21.56 -24.53 -25.45
C GLU A 49 -21.65 -25.72 -26.41
N ALA A 50 -21.09 -25.59 -27.62
CA ALA A 50 -21.07 -26.65 -28.62
C ALA A 50 -20.27 -27.89 -28.18
N ASN A 51 -19.31 -27.71 -27.26
CA ASN A 51 -18.51 -28.77 -26.67
C ASN A 51 -19.14 -29.36 -25.39
N GLY A 52 -20.44 -29.14 -25.18
CA GLY A 52 -21.18 -29.65 -24.02
C GLY A 52 -20.96 -28.83 -22.74
N GLY A 53 -20.65 -27.54 -22.87
CA GLY A 53 -20.45 -26.63 -21.74
C GLY A 53 -19.10 -26.78 -21.04
N THR A 54 -18.16 -27.54 -21.61
CA THR A 54 -16.82 -27.76 -21.04
C THR A 54 -15.74 -27.23 -21.98
N ALA A 55 -14.76 -26.49 -21.46
CA ALA A 55 -13.58 -26.05 -22.21
C ALA A 55 -12.53 -27.17 -22.43
N LYS A 56 -12.78 -28.36 -21.86
CA LYS A 56 -11.95 -29.55 -22.01
C LYS A 56 -11.99 -29.97 -23.49
N ASP A 57 -10.83 -29.97 -24.13
CA ASP A 57 -10.66 -30.22 -25.57
C ASP A 57 -11.06 -29.06 -26.51
N LEU A 58 -11.28 -27.86 -25.99
CA LEU A 58 -11.44 -26.67 -26.82
C LEU A 58 -10.14 -26.40 -27.59
N ASP A 59 -10.19 -26.52 -28.92
CA ASP A 59 -9.04 -26.31 -29.78
C ASP A 59 -9.01 -24.89 -30.37
N LEU A 60 -8.22 -24.03 -29.72
CA LEU A 60 -7.90 -22.67 -30.15
C LEU A 60 -6.50 -22.57 -30.77
N SER A 61 -5.87 -23.70 -31.10
CA SER A 61 -4.52 -23.74 -31.66
C SER A 61 -4.45 -22.96 -32.98
N ARG A 62 -3.40 -22.15 -33.15
CA ARG A 62 -3.12 -21.32 -34.33
C ARG A 62 -4.21 -20.30 -34.68
N ARG A 63 -5.10 -19.96 -33.74
CA ARG A 63 -6.15 -18.97 -33.98
C ARG A 63 -5.71 -17.55 -33.62
N ASN A 64 -6.31 -16.58 -34.31
CA ASN A 64 -6.20 -15.17 -33.96
C ASN A 64 -7.19 -14.82 -32.84
N VAL A 65 -6.69 -14.70 -31.61
CA VAL A 65 -7.45 -14.31 -30.41
C VAL A 65 -6.89 -12.99 -29.85
N ARG A 66 -6.36 -12.14 -30.73
CA ARG A 66 -5.77 -10.86 -30.37
C ARG A 66 -6.82 -9.92 -29.78
N GLY A 67 -6.51 -9.32 -28.62
CA GLY A 67 -7.37 -8.33 -27.96
C GLY A 67 -8.68 -8.88 -27.39
N ILE A 68 -8.87 -10.20 -27.37
CA ILE A 68 -10.08 -10.81 -26.84
C ILE A 68 -10.21 -10.58 -25.33
N ASP A 69 -11.44 -10.38 -24.86
CA ASP A 69 -11.76 -10.37 -23.43
C ASP A 69 -12.28 -11.74 -23.00
N LEU A 70 -11.48 -12.47 -22.22
CA LEU A 70 -11.81 -13.77 -21.64
C LEU A 70 -11.75 -13.70 -20.10
N HIS A 71 -12.09 -12.55 -19.52
CA HIS A 71 -12.13 -12.34 -18.07
C HIS A 71 -12.97 -13.43 -17.37
N GLU A 72 -12.37 -14.07 -16.35
CA GLU A 72 -12.94 -15.14 -15.52
C GLU A 72 -13.38 -16.41 -16.28
N MET A 73 -12.93 -16.58 -17.53
CA MET A 73 -13.33 -17.73 -18.34
C MET A 73 -12.57 -19.00 -17.91
N ASN A 74 -13.28 -20.12 -17.84
CA ASN A 74 -12.66 -21.41 -17.60
C ASN A 74 -12.08 -21.96 -18.90
N LEU A 75 -10.75 -21.89 -19.07
CA LEU A 75 -10.00 -22.42 -20.21
C LEU A 75 -9.14 -23.63 -19.82
N SER A 76 -9.53 -24.34 -18.74
CA SER A 76 -8.80 -25.52 -18.28
C SER A 76 -8.74 -26.59 -19.38
N CYS A 77 -7.54 -27.13 -19.61
CA CYS A 77 -7.22 -28.09 -20.67
C CYS A 77 -7.51 -27.63 -22.12
N ALA A 78 -7.74 -26.33 -22.36
CA ALA A 78 -7.85 -25.81 -23.72
C ALA A 78 -6.50 -25.91 -24.45
N LYS A 79 -6.54 -26.22 -25.75
CA LYS A 79 -5.36 -26.24 -26.62
C LYS A 79 -5.21 -24.87 -27.26
N LEU A 80 -4.13 -24.18 -26.90
CA LEU A 80 -3.81 -22.83 -27.40
C LEU A 80 -2.53 -22.84 -28.24
N GLN A 81 -2.06 -24.00 -28.71
CA GLN A 81 -0.75 -24.10 -29.35
C GLN A 81 -0.64 -23.17 -30.57
N GLY A 82 0.32 -22.23 -30.56
CA GLY A 82 0.50 -21.27 -31.66
C GLY A 82 -0.58 -20.19 -31.78
N ALA A 83 -1.46 -20.03 -30.77
CA ALA A 83 -2.45 -18.95 -30.78
C ALA A 83 -1.81 -17.57 -30.59
N ASP A 84 -2.37 -16.56 -31.26
CA ASP A 84 -2.01 -15.15 -31.10
C ASP A 84 -2.92 -14.50 -30.06
N LEU A 85 -2.44 -14.40 -28.82
CA LEU A 85 -3.16 -13.81 -27.67
C LEU A 85 -2.72 -12.36 -27.42
N ARG A 86 -2.06 -11.68 -28.37
CA ARG A 86 -1.54 -10.33 -28.12
C ARG A 86 -2.62 -9.39 -27.61
N HIS A 87 -2.33 -8.65 -26.54
CA HIS A 87 -3.27 -7.73 -25.88
C HIS A 87 -4.60 -8.34 -25.37
N ALA A 88 -4.71 -9.67 -25.26
CA ALA A 88 -5.90 -10.30 -24.67
C ALA A 88 -6.02 -10.00 -23.16
N THR A 89 -7.26 -9.90 -22.68
CA THR A 89 -7.57 -9.77 -21.25
C THR A 89 -7.97 -11.14 -20.71
N LEU A 90 -7.12 -11.73 -19.88
CA LEU A 90 -7.25 -13.07 -19.30
C LEU A 90 -7.31 -13.00 -17.76
N ASP A 91 -7.72 -11.85 -17.22
CA ASP A 91 -7.82 -11.62 -15.78
C ASP A 91 -8.79 -12.64 -15.16
N GLY A 92 -8.39 -13.33 -14.09
CA GLY A 92 -9.20 -14.35 -13.42
C GLY A 92 -9.43 -15.66 -14.20
N ALA A 93 -8.93 -15.78 -15.43
CA ALA A 93 -9.14 -16.97 -16.26
C ALA A 93 -8.39 -18.20 -15.72
N ASN A 94 -8.94 -19.40 -15.94
CA ASN A 94 -8.32 -20.65 -15.51
C ASN A 94 -7.49 -21.28 -16.65
N PHE A 95 -6.16 -21.38 -16.49
CA PHE A 95 -5.22 -22.01 -17.44
C PHE A 95 -4.65 -23.33 -16.95
N GLU A 96 -5.35 -24.05 -16.07
CA GLU A 96 -4.91 -25.37 -15.64
C GLU A 96 -4.89 -26.37 -16.81
N GLY A 97 -3.72 -26.92 -17.12
CA GLY A 97 -3.57 -28.06 -18.02
C GLY A 97 -2.49 -27.91 -19.10
N PRO A 98 -2.14 -29.02 -19.77
CA PRO A 98 -0.96 -29.11 -20.61
C PRO A 98 -1.07 -28.39 -21.97
N GLY A 99 -2.26 -27.91 -22.36
CA GLY A 99 -2.50 -27.34 -23.70
C GLY A 99 -2.28 -25.83 -23.84
N ALA A 100 -2.03 -25.12 -22.73
CA ALA A 100 -2.32 -23.69 -22.66
C ALA A 100 -1.29 -22.73 -23.30
N GLY A 101 -0.04 -23.13 -23.57
CA GLY A 101 0.98 -22.14 -23.93
C GLY A 101 2.15 -22.62 -24.77
N GLN A 102 2.03 -23.72 -25.50
CA GLN A 102 3.11 -24.05 -26.43
C GLN A 102 3.13 -23.09 -27.62
N GLN A 103 4.25 -22.39 -27.83
CA GLN A 103 4.47 -21.49 -28.98
C GLN A 103 3.43 -20.36 -29.14
N THR A 104 2.78 -19.93 -28.06
CA THR A 104 1.82 -18.81 -28.09
C THR A 104 2.52 -17.45 -28.05
N ASP A 105 1.94 -16.47 -28.72
CA ASP A 105 2.31 -15.07 -28.54
C ASP A 105 1.42 -14.46 -27.46
N MET A 106 2.03 -14.07 -26.33
CA MET A 106 1.33 -13.47 -25.19
C MET A 106 1.82 -12.03 -24.93
N GLU A 107 2.32 -11.33 -25.96
CA GLU A 107 2.72 -9.94 -25.80
C GLU A 107 1.55 -9.05 -25.36
N GLY A 108 1.73 -8.36 -24.22
CA GLY A 108 0.73 -7.45 -23.67
C GLY A 108 -0.53 -8.09 -23.08
N VAL A 109 -0.52 -9.39 -22.81
CA VAL A 109 -1.64 -10.09 -22.15
C VAL A 109 -1.78 -9.67 -20.69
N LYS A 110 -3.01 -9.42 -20.25
CA LYS A 110 -3.35 -9.21 -18.83
C LYS A 110 -3.73 -10.54 -18.18
N LEU A 111 -3.00 -10.98 -17.15
CA LEU A 111 -3.29 -12.21 -16.37
C LEU A 111 -3.53 -11.88 -14.88
N PHE A 112 -4.18 -10.76 -14.57
CA PHE A 112 -4.43 -10.38 -13.18
C PHE A 112 -5.30 -11.46 -12.51
N GLY A 113 -4.80 -12.15 -11.49
CA GLY A 113 -5.52 -13.22 -10.79
C GLY A 113 -5.85 -14.45 -11.64
N ALA A 114 -5.20 -14.64 -12.78
CA ALA A 114 -5.36 -15.84 -13.57
C ALA A 114 -4.86 -17.07 -12.79
N ARG A 115 -5.57 -18.19 -12.85
CA ARG A 115 -5.12 -19.44 -12.23
C ARG A 115 -4.17 -20.15 -13.17
N VAL A 116 -2.89 -20.08 -12.84
CA VAL A 116 -1.82 -20.82 -13.50
C VAL A 116 -1.30 -21.83 -12.49
N THR A 117 -1.06 -23.07 -12.92
CA THR A 117 -0.46 -24.11 -12.08
C THR A 117 0.80 -24.65 -12.74
N ASP A 118 1.59 -25.42 -12.00
CA ASP A 118 2.78 -26.10 -12.53
C ASP A 118 2.50 -27.03 -13.71
N ARG A 119 1.24 -27.43 -13.90
CA ARG A 119 0.78 -28.29 -15.00
C ARG A 119 0.54 -27.51 -16.29
N THR A 120 0.53 -26.18 -16.24
CA THR A 120 0.37 -25.32 -17.41
C THR A 120 1.65 -25.34 -18.24
N GLU A 121 1.60 -25.86 -19.47
CA GLU A 121 2.78 -25.90 -20.33
C GLU A 121 2.96 -24.58 -21.10
N LEU A 122 3.90 -23.74 -20.66
CA LEU A 122 4.23 -22.43 -21.25
C LEU A 122 5.54 -22.46 -22.06
N ARG A 123 5.78 -23.55 -22.80
CA ARG A 123 7.06 -23.75 -23.51
C ARG A 123 7.11 -22.87 -24.76
N ARG A 124 8.20 -22.10 -24.90
CA ARG A 124 8.42 -21.19 -26.04
C ARG A 124 7.31 -20.13 -26.20
N VAL A 125 6.71 -19.68 -25.10
CA VAL A 125 5.82 -18.52 -25.11
C VAL A 125 6.63 -17.28 -25.43
N GLN A 126 6.14 -16.48 -26.36
CA GLN A 126 6.71 -15.17 -26.64
C GLN A 126 6.12 -14.15 -25.69
N TRP A 127 6.92 -13.79 -24.68
CA TRP A 127 6.66 -12.65 -23.82
C TRP A 127 7.36 -11.44 -24.45
N GLY A 128 6.58 -10.56 -25.09
CA GLY A 128 7.11 -9.33 -25.69
C GLY A 128 7.92 -8.47 -24.70
N LYS A 129 8.62 -7.44 -25.22
CA LYS A 129 9.53 -6.60 -24.40
C LYS A 129 8.84 -5.98 -23.19
N LYS A 130 7.55 -5.69 -23.32
CA LYS A 130 6.71 -5.15 -22.26
C LYS A 130 5.75 -6.24 -21.81
N VAL A 131 6.22 -7.10 -20.91
CA VAL A 131 5.33 -8.00 -20.17
C VAL A 131 4.53 -7.13 -19.20
N ILE A 132 3.26 -6.90 -19.52
CA ILE A 132 2.31 -6.11 -18.73
C ILE A 132 1.23 -7.06 -18.22
N LEU A 133 1.48 -7.76 -17.12
CA LEU A 133 0.41 -8.52 -16.48
C LEU A 133 -0.33 -7.56 -15.53
N GLY A 134 -1.42 -6.99 -16.02
CA GLY A 134 -2.29 -6.07 -15.29
C GLY A 134 -1.96 -4.59 -15.49
N ASP A 135 -2.97 -3.74 -15.29
CA ASP A 135 -3.00 -2.30 -15.58
C ASP A 135 -1.89 -1.49 -14.87
N GLU A 136 -0.69 -1.52 -15.46
CA GLU A 136 0.41 -0.57 -15.23
C GLU A 136 0.34 0.63 -16.20
N SER A 137 -0.43 0.50 -17.28
CA SER A 137 -0.76 1.56 -18.22
C SER A 137 -2.06 2.23 -17.78
N GLY A 138 -1.99 2.99 -16.69
CA GLY A 138 -3.16 3.57 -16.04
C GLY A 138 -4.16 4.18 -17.02
N MET A 139 -5.34 3.56 -17.11
CA MET A 139 -6.58 4.20 -17.58
C MET A 139 -7.85 3.40 -17.25
N GLY A 140 -7.81 2.50 -16.25
CA GLY A 140 -8.98 1.75 -15.81
C GLY A 140 -8.84 1.32 -14.37
N ALA A 141 -8.95 2.27 -13.45
CA ALA A 141 -8.92 2.01 -12.01
C ALA A 141 -10.15 1.20 -11.59
N ARG A 142 -10.08 -0.12 -11.69
CA ARG A 142 -10.92 -1.01 -10.87
C ARG A 142 -10.50 -0.76 -9.42
N GLU A 143 -11.40 -0.23 -8.59
CA GLU A 143 -11.11 0.24 -7.23
C GLU A 143 -10.58 -0.88 -6.30
N ASP A 144 -10.77 -2.14 -6.66
CA ASP A 144 -10.37 -3.31 -5.88
C ASP A 144 -9.17 -4.07 -6.48
N LYS A 145 -8.04 -3.38 -6.74
CA LYS A 145 -6.81 -4.05 -7.20
C LYS A 145 -6.19 -4.88 -6.06
N LYS A 146 -6.54 -6.16 -5.98
CA LYS A 146 -5.88 -7.16 -5.13
C LYS A 146 -4.49 -7.54 -5.66
N TRP A 147 -3.47 -6.72 -5.37
CA TRP A 147 -2.09 -6.99 -5.81
C TRP A 147 -1.55 -8.36 -5.37
N GLY A 148 -2.09 -8.95 -4.31
CA GLY A 148 -1.76 -10.31 -3.88
C GLY A 148 -1.98 -11.37 -4.98
N GLU A 149 -3.06 -11.23 -5.75
CA GLU A 149 -3.38 -12.15 -6.86
C GLU A 149 -2.36 -12.02 -8.00
N CYS A 150 -1.85 -10.81 -8.28
CA CYS A 150 -0.74 -10.63 -9.22
C CYS A 150 0.56 -11.29 -8.74
N VAL A 151 0.90 -11.10 -7.47
CA VAL A 151 2.14 -11.64 -6.87
C VAL A 151 2.16 -13.17 -7.00
N GLU A 152 1.02 -13.82 -6.77
CA GLU A 152 0.88 -15.26 -6.91
C GLU A 152 1.12 -15.72 -8.35
N VAL A 153 0.52 -15.06 -9.34
CA VAL A 153 0.72 -15.37 -10.77
C VAL A 153 2.20 -15.25 -11.15
N TYR A 154 2.86 -14.14 -10.79
CA TYR A 154 4.28 -13.92 -11.08
C TYR A 154 5.17 -14.97 -10.42
N ARG A 155 4.84 -15.38 -9.18
CA ARG A 155 5.59 -16.41 -8.46
C ARG A 155 5.47 -17.76 -9.15
N THR A 156 4.27 -18.16 -9.56
CA THR A 156 4.05 -19.42 -10.27
C THR A 156 4.78 -19.43 -11.62
N LEU A 157 4.68 -18.35 -12.40
CA LEU A 157 5.42 -18.20 -13.67
C LEU A 157 6.94 -18.29 -13.45
N LYS A 158 7.46 -17.58 -12.45
CA LYS A 158 8.88 -17.64 -12.08
C LYS A 158 9.33 -19.07 -11.77
N HIS A 159 8.60 -19.80 -10.91
CA HIS A 159 8.94 -21.18 -10.56
C HIS A 159 8.90 -22.11 -11.78
N TRP A 160 7.94 -21.91 -12.67
CA TRP A 160 7.83 -22.69 -13.89
C TRP A 160 9.03 -22.48 -14.82
N TYR A 161 9.42 -21.23 -15.07
CA TYR A 161 10.59 -20.91 -15.92
C TYR A 161 11.92 -21.37 -15.30
N GLN A 162 12.05 -21.27 -13.97
CA GLN A 162 13.21 -21.82 -13.24
C GLN A 162 13.34 -23.34 -13.43
N ARG A 163 12.22 -24.09 -13.39
CA ARG A 163 12.22 -25.54 -13.60
C ARG A 163 12.64 -25.95 -15.01
N ILE A 164 12.41 -25.10 -16.00
CA ILE A 164 12.81 -25.34 -17.40
C ILE A 164 14.24 -24.91 -17.68
N GLY A 165 14.84 -24.10 -16.80
CA GLY A 165 16.20 -23.59 -16.95
C GLY A 165 16.30 -22.28 -17.75
N ASP A 166 15.17 -21.62 -18.04
CA ASP A 166 15.16 -20.29 -18.64
C ASP A 166 15.22 -19.21 -17.54
N ASN A 167 16.45 -18.91 -17.13
CA ASN A 167 16.73 -17.97 -16.05
C ASN A 167 16.47 -16.51 -16.45
N ASP A 168 16.61 -16.16 -17.74
CA ASP A 168 16.41 -14.79 -18.23
C ASP A 168 14.93 -14.39 -18.13
N THR A 169 14.04 -15.29 -18.55
CA THR A 169 12.60 -15.08 -18.42
C THR A 169 12.16 -15.14 -16.95
N ALA A 170 12.71 -16.06 -16.16
CA ALA A 170 12.45 -16.11 -14.72
C ALA A 170 12.87 -14.81 -13.99
N GLY A 171 14.02 -14.23 -14.35
CA GLY A 171 14.51 -12.97 -13.79
C GLY A 171 13.58 -11.78 -14.08
N ARG A 172 13.02 -11.72 -15.29
CA ARG A 172 12.00 -10.72 -15.66
C ARG A 172 10.75 -10.85 -14.78
N PHE A 173 10.26 -12.07 -14.54
CA PHE A 173 9.11 -12.29 -13.67
C PHE A 173 9.40 -12.00 -12.19
N TYR A 174 10.62 -12.28 -11.73
CA TYR A 174 11.05 -11.92 -10.37
C TYR A 174 11.04 -10.41 -10.14
N TYR A 175 11.57 -9.62 -11.08
CA TYR A 175 11.54 -8.16 -10.95
C TYR A 175 10.11 -7.62 -10.85
N ARG A 176 9.18 -8.19 -11.62
CA ARG A 176 7.76 -7.82 -11.57
C ARG A 176 7.05 -8.25 -10.30
N GLU A 177 7.40 -9.41 -9.74
CA GLU A 177 6.92 -9.85 -8.42
C GLU A 177 7.23 -8.78 -7.36
N LEU A 178 8.48 -8.28 -7.33
CA LEU A 178 8.91 -7.24 -6.39
C LEU A 178 8.16 -5.92 -6.62
N GLU A 179 7.87 -5.56 -7.87
CA GLU A 179 7.12 -4.34 -8.19
C GLU A 179 5.68 -4.42 -7.66
N CYS A 180 4.99 -5.55 -7.84
CA CYS A 180 3.65 -5.78 -7.30
C CYS A 180 3.65 -5.78 -5.77
N GLN A 181 4.62 -6.43 -5.13
CA GLN A 181 4.77 -6.40 -3.67
C GLN A 181 4.95 -4.98 -3.14
N ARG A 182 5.80 -4.18 -3.79
CA ARG A 182 5.98 -2.76 -3.42
C ARG A 182 4.67 -1.98 -3.52
N LYS A 183 3.88 -2.19 -4.57
CA LYS A 183 2.58 -1.52 -4.77
C LYS A 183 1.55 -1.96 -3.71
N GLN A 184 1.53 -3.24 -3.34
CA GLN A 184 0.68 -3.77 -2.27
C GLN A 184 0.99 -3.08 -0.93
N VAL A 185 2.26 -3.07 -0.53
CA VAL A 185 2.71 -2.45 0.73
C VAL A 185 2.36 -0.96 0.73
N TRP A 186 2.50 -0.27 -0.41
CA TRP A 186 2.16 1.15 -0.52
C TRP A 186 0.66 1.42 -0.32
N GLN A 187 -0.22 0.52 -0.79
CA GLN A 187 -1.66 0.62 -0.55
C GLN A 187 -2.00 0.41 0.93
N GLU A 188 -1.47 -0.64 1.54
CA GLU A 188 -1.66 -0.93 2.96
C GLU A 188 -1.16 0.24 3.83
N TRP A 189 0.02 0.78 3.52
CA TRP A 189 0.56 1.98 4.17
C TRP A 189 -0.35 3.19 4.01
N ARG A 190 -0.92 3.40 2.81
CA ARG A 190 -1.81 4.53 2.55
C ARG A 190 -3.07 4.45 3.42
N GLU A 191 -3.62 3.26 3.62
CA GLU A 191 -4.77 3.07 4.51
C GLU A 191 -4.43 3.29 5.99
N ILE A 192 -3.30 2.73 6.44
CA ILE A 192 -2.81 2.95 7.81
C ILE A 192 -2.59 4.44 8.05
N PHE A 193 -1.90 5.12 7.13
CA PHE A 193 -1.63 6.55 7.23
C PHE A 193 -2.92 7.38 7.22
N ARG A 194 -3.92 7.00 6.41
CA ARG A 194 -5.23 7.65 6.38
C ARG A 194 -5.95 7.54 7.73
N ARG A 195 -5.95 6.36 8.36
CA ARG A 195 -6.50 6.16 9.71
C ARG A 195 -5.74 6.97 10.77
N SER A 196 -4.40 6.99 10.71
CA SER A 196 -3.58 7.76 11.65
C SER A 196 -3.78 9.27 11.51
N LEU A 197 -3.98 9.78 10.29
CA LEU A 197 -4.26 11.20 10.05
C LEU A 197 -5.54 11.68 10.76
N GLU A 198 -6.56 10.83 10.90
CA GLU A 198 -7.78 11.16 11.63
C GLU A 198 -7.54 11.27 13.13
N THR A 199 -6.68 10.41 13.70
CA THR A 199 -6.26 10.49 15.10
C THR A 199 -5.44 11.75 15.37
N VAL A 200 -4.51 12.11 14.46
CA VAL A 200 -3.69 13.33 14.58
C VAL A 200 -4.56 14.59 14.48
N LYS A 201 -5.60 14.60 13.64
CA LYS A 201 -6.55 15.73 13.58
C LYS A 201 -7.30 15.92 14.90
N LYS A 202 -7.80 14.84 15.51
CA LYS A 202 -8.44 14.88 16.84
C LYS A 202 -7.48 15.38 17.92
N PHE A 203 -6.24 14.89 17.92
CA PHE A 203 -5.22 15.33 18.89
C PHE A 203 -4.82 16.80 18.70
N ARG A 204 -4.75 17.27 17.46
CA ARG A 204 -4.48 18.68 17.12
C ARG A 204 -5.59 19.61 17.60
N GLU A 205 -6.85 19.20 17.52
CA GLU A 205 -7.98 19.99 18.03
C GLU A 205 -8.01 20.05 19.56
N VAL A 206 -7.75 18.92 20.24
CA VAL A 206 -7.65 18.88 21.71
C VAL A 206 -6.47 19.73 22.20
N ALA A 207 -5.29 19.57 21.58
CA ALA A 207 -4.10 20.34 21.92
C ALA A 207 -4.31 21.85 21.68
N ARG A 208 -5.00 22.24 20.60
CA ARG A 208 -5.33 23.65 20.33
C ARG A 208 -6.29 24.22 21.39
N ARG A 209 -7.32 23.47 21.79
CA ARG A 209 -8.24 23.86 22.88
C ARG A 209 -7.52 24.01 24.23
N SER A 210 -6.66 23.04 24.58
CA SER A 210 -5.86 23.11 25.80
C SER A 210 -4.87 24.27 25.79
N TRP A 211 -4.26 24.57 24.64
CA TRP A 211 -3.35 25.71 24.47
C TRP A 211 -4.03 27.06 24.67
N GLU A 212 -5.28 27.22 24.22
CA GLU A 212 -6.05 28.44 24.45
C GLU A 212 -6.37 28.64 25.95
N VAL A 213 -6.77 27.59 26.66
CA VAL A 213 -7.03 27.66 28.11
C VAL A 213 -5.77 28.04 28.90
N VAL A 214 -4.62 27.45 28.57
CA VAL A 214 -3.33 27.81 29.19
C VAL A 214 -2.94 29.26 28.88
N LYS A 215 -3.19 29.73 27.66
CA LYS A 215 -2.91 31.10 27.23
C LYS A 215 -3.74 32.14 27.98
N TYR A 216 -5.04 31.90 28.17
CA TYR A 216 -5.94 32.84 28.85
C TYR A 216 -5.80 32.81 30.38
N CYS A 217 -5.64 31.63 30.99
CA CYS A 217 -5.58 31.53 32.45
C CYS A 217 -4.16 31.73 33.02
N GLY A 218 -3.13 31.24 32.33
CA GLY A 218 -1.75 31.22 32.86
C GLY A 218 -0.98 32.52 32.65
N TYR A 219 -1.07 33.13 31.46
CA TYR A 219 -0.17 34.22 31.07
C TYR A 219 -0.44 35.53 31.83
N GLU A 220 -1.70 35.87 32.06
CA GLU A 220 -2.08 37.12 32.75
C GLU A 220 -1.86 37.07 34.26
N GLN A 221 -2.05 35.89 34.87
CA GLN A 221 -1.87 35.70 36.31
C GLN A 221 -0.41 35.46 36.72
N LEU A 222 0.37 34.72 35.92
CA LEU A 222 1.76 34.38 36.27
C LEU A 222 2.76 35.48 35.86
N PHE A 223 2.65 36.04 34.65
CA PHE A 223 3.75 36.87 34.12
C PHE A 223 3.44 38.37 34.10
N GLY A 224 2.17 38.79 34.18
CA GLY A 224 1.77 40.19 34.38
C GLY A 224 2.58 41.21 33.58
N TYR A 225 2.88 40.88 32.32
CA TYR A 225 3.68 41.65 31.35
C TYR A 225 5.04 42.17 31.85
N GLY A 226 5.59 41.59 32.92
CA GLY A 226 6.90 41.97 33.45
C GLY A 226 6.95 43.31 34.19
N GLU A 227 5.81 43.86 34.61
CA GLU A 227 5.78 45.17 35.29
C GLU A 227 5.86 45.09 36.82
N ARG A 228 5.54 43.93 37.40
CA ARG A 228 5.45 43.75 38.86
C ARG A 228 6.34 42.59 39.32
N PRO A 229 7.53 42.83 39.90
CA PRO A 229 8.49 41.78 40.23
C PRO A 229 7.94 40.74 41.21
N TRP A 230 7.03 41.14 42.11
CA TRP A 230 6.38 40.22 43.06
C TRP A 230 5.53 39.13 42.39
N ARG A 231 4.97 39.38 41.19
CA ARG A 231 4.21 38.34 40.45
C ARG A 231 5.14 37.24 39.95
N VAL A 232 6.34 37.61 39.49
CA VAL A 232 7.37 36.67 39.05
C VAL A 232 7.83 35.79 40.21
N VAL A 233 8.01 36.37 41.41
CA VAL A 233 8.35 35.60 42.62
C VAL A 233 7.24 34.61 42.97
N ARG A 234 5.97 35.03 42.94
CA ARG A 234 4.83 34.12 43.19
C ARG A 234 4.75 33.02 42.13
N ALA A 235 5.00 33.33 40.86
CA ALA A 235 5.04 32.34 39.79
C ALA A 235 6.16 31.32 40.01
N ALA A 236 7.36 31.77 40.40
CA ALA A 236 8.47 30.88 40.75
C ALA A 236 8.11 29.93 41.90
N VAL A 237 7.50 30.44 42.98
CA VAL A 237 7.06 29.62 44.12
C VAL A 237 6.01 28.59 43.71
N VAL A 238 5.04 28.98 42.87
CA VAL A 238 4.01 28.06 42.36
C VAL A 238 4.61 26.97 41.49
N ILE A 239 5.58 27.31 40.63
CA ILE A 239 6.31 26.34 39.79
C ILE A 239 7.08 25.34 40.67
N ILE A 240 7.84 25.83 41.65
CA ILE A 240 8.61 24.98 42.58
C ILE A 240 7.70 24.03 43.34
N LEU A 241 6.59 24.54 43.92
CA LEU A 241 5.63 23.71 44.66
C LEU A 241 4.92 22.70 43.74
N GLY A 242 4.53 23.10 42.54
CA GLY A 242 3.88 22.22 41.57
C GLY A 242 4.79 21.07 41.12
N LEU A 243 6.06 21.36 40.85
CA LEU A 243 7.06 20.35 40.50
C LEU A 243 7.40 19.46 41.68
N ALA A 244 7.49 19.99 42.90
CA ALA A 244 7.68 19.19 44.11
C ALA A 244 6.55 18.17 44.32
N VAL A 245 5.29 18.58 44.11
CA VAL A 245 4.14 17.67 44.12
C VAL A 245 4.24 16.65 43.00
N ALA A 246 4.64 17.03 41.79
CA ALA A 246 4.82 16.10 40.67
C ALA A 246 5.90 15.04 40.97
N TYR A 247 7.06 15.44 41.49
CA TYR A 247 8.13 14.51 41.88
C TYR A 247 7.69 13.57 43.01
N TYR A 248 6.91 14.07 43.97
CA TYR A 248 6.34 13.25 45.05
C TYR A 248 5.33 12.22 44.52
N LEU A 249 4.40 12.64 43.64
CA LEU A 249 3.37 11.76 43.09
C LEU A 249 3.91 10.72 42.13
N LEU A 250 4.93 11.06 41.35
CA LEU A 250 5.51 10.17 40.35
C LEU A 250 6.63 9.27 40.93
N GLY A 251 6.90 9.34 42.23
CA GLY A 251 7.72 8.36 42.97
C GLY A 251 9.14 8.19 42.42
N SER A 252 9.86 9.28 42.16
CA SER A 252 11.16 9.25 41.44
C SER A 252 12.40 9.03 42.29
N PHE A 253 12.25 8.84 43.60
CA PHE A 253 13.36 8.74 44.56
C PHE A 253 13.24 7.44 45.36
N VAL A 254 14.39 6.81 45.64
CA VAL A 254 14.49 5.58 46.44
C VAL A 254 14.10 5.87 47.90
N ASP A 255 13.33 4.98 48.52
CA ASP A 255 12.63 5.14 49.79
C ASP A 255 13.51 5.50 51.03
N PRO A 256 12.94 6.20 52.04
CA PRO A 256 11.58 6.73 52.13
C PRO A 256 11.47 8.19 51.63
N ILE A 257 10.51 8.45 50.74
CA ILE A 257 10.25 9.75 50.12
C ILE A 257 9.57 10.70 51.11
N ARG A 258 10.25 11.75 51.57
CA ARG A 258 9.58 12.87 52.27
C ARG A 258 9.26 13.97 51.26
N PHE A 259 8.06 14.55 51.37
CA PHE A 259 7.67 15.71 50.54
C PHE A 259 8.69 16.86 50.64
N LEU A 260 9.30 17.03 51.83
CA LEU A 260 10.35 18.02 52.05
C LEU A 260 11.60 17.78 51.20
N ASP A 261 11.95 16.52 50.91
CA ASP A 261 13.11 16.18 50.10
C ASP A 261 12.83 16.45 48.61
N ALA A 262 11.60 16.18 48.15
CA ALA A 262 11.14 16.55 46.80
C ALA A 262 11.04 18.08 46.61
N LEU A 263 10.58 18.79 47.64
CA LEU A 263 10.53 20.26 47.64
C LEU A 263 11.94 20.86 47.62
N TYR A 264 12.86 20.30 48.42
CA TYR A 264 14.25 20.71 48.42
C TYR A 264 14.91 20.45 47.05
N PHE A 265 14.71 19.27 46.46
CA PHE A 265 15.20 18.94 45.12
C PHE A 265 14.69 19.92 44.05
N SER A 266 13.37 20.17 44.01
CA SER A 266 12.75 21.14 43.11
C SER A 266 13.34 22.54 43.27
N ALA A 267 13.49 23.03 44.51
CA ALA A 267 14.07 24.34 44.77
C ALA A 267 15.55 24.47 44.33
N VAL A 268 16.37 23.43 44.57
CA VAL A 268 17.79 23.40 44.18
C VAL A 268 17.96 23.26 42.67
N SER A 269 17.11 22.45 42.02
CA SER A 269 17.05 22.26 40.58
C SER A 269 16.63 23.54 39.87
N PHE A 270 15.56 24.19 40.34
CA PHE A 270 15.04 25.45 39.80
C PHE A 270 16.05 26.60 39.95
N SER A 271 16.77 26.68 41.07
CA SER A 271 17.80 27.71 41.26
C SER A 271 19.14 27.40 40.59
N ALA A 272 19.30 26.20 40.02
CA ALA A 272 20.53 25.68 39.45
C ALA A 272 21.75 25.72 40.41
N LEU A 273 21.51 25.69 41.73
CA LEU A 273 22.56 25.82 42.76
C LEU A 273 23.40 24.55 42.93
N GLY A 274 22.85 23.36 42.63
CA GLY A 274 23.62 22.12 42.54
C GLY A 274 24.36 21.68 43.82
N TYR A 275 23.70 21.67 44.98
CA TYR A 275 24.30 21.18 46.23
C TYR A 275 24.47 19.65 46.22
N GLY A 276 25.63 19.19 45.73
CA GLY A 276 25.94 17.79 45.39
C GLY A 276 26.03 16.75 46.52
N GLY A 277 25.49 17.00 47.72
CA GLY A 277 25.59 16.08 48.86
C GLY A 277 24.28 15.67 49.55
N TRP A 278 23.20 16.42 49.35
CA TRP A 278 21.94 16.25 50.10
C TRP A 278 20.69 16.15 49.21
N ALA A 279 20.86 16.33 47.89
CA ALA A 279 19.78 16.11 46.94
C ALA A 279 19.65 14.60 46.68
N PRO A 280 18.45 14.01 46.83
CA PRO A 280 18.24 12.61 46.47
C PRO A 280 18.56 12.43 44.99
N ASN A 281 19.36 11.41 44.65
CA ASN A 281 19.75 11.16 43.27
C ASN A 281 18.51 10.77 42.47
N PRO A 282 18.04 11.61 41.52
CA PRO A 282 16.87 11.25 40.72
C PRO A 282 17.22 10.04 39.84
N GLU A 283 16.33 9.07 39.75
CA GLU A 283 16.45 7.94 38.83
C GLU A 283 15.52 8.09 37.62
N GLY A 284 15.89 7.49 36.49
CA GLY A 284 15.06 7.46 35.28
C GLY A 284 14.69 8.85 34.73
N TRP A 285 13.40 9.09 34.56
CA TRP A 285 12.84 10.25 33.86
C TRP A 285 12.93 11.57 34.66
N ALA A 286 13.08 11.51 35.99
CA ALA A 286 13.20 12.69 36.84
C ALA A 286 14.48 13.50 36.58
N ARG A 287 15.54 12.86 36.07
CA ARG A 287 16.76 13.55 35.62
C ARG A 287 16.47 14.54 34.50
N TYR A 288 15.70 14.11 33.50
CA TYR A 288 15.35 14.96 32.36
C TYR A 288 14.40 16.10 32.78
N MET A 289 13.49 15.83 33.73
CA MET A 289 12.62 16.86 34.30
C MET A 289 13.41 17.89 35.11
N GLY A 290 14.40 17.48 35.90
CA GLY A 290 15.29 18.40 36.63
C GLY A 290 16.09 19.30 35.69
N VAL A 291 16.56 18.77 34.55
CA VAL A 291 17.20 19.59 33.52
C VAL A 291 16.23 20.64 32.97
N ALA A 292 15.00 20.24 32.60
CA ALA A 292 14.00 21.19 32.10
C ALA A 292 13.61 22.26 33.14
N GLU A 293 13.53 21.88 34.40
CA GLU A 293 13.27 22.76 35.54
C GLU A 293 14.37 23.80 35.73
N SER A 294 15.64 23.40 35.65
CA SER A 294 16.77 24.34 35.75
C SER A 294 16.75 25.41 34.66
N PHE A 295 16.40 25.03 33.42
CA PHE A 295 16.23 25.99 32.33
C PHE A 295 15.10 26.98 32.63
N LEU A 296 13.95 26.50 33.09
CA LEU A 296 12.81 27.35 33.44
C LEU A 296 13.14 28.33 34.57
N GLY A 297 13.93 27.88 35.54
CA GLY A 297 14.42 28.70 36.64
C GLY A 297 15.33 29.83 36.20
N VAL A 298 16.31 29.55 35.34
CA VAL A 298 17.20 30.59 34.76
C VAL A 298 16.39 31.66 34.02
N PHE A 299 15.41 31.28 33.20
CA PHE A 299 14.53 32.24 32.54
C PHE A 299 13.70 33.07 33.52
N THR A 300 13.19 32.45 34.59
CA THR A 300 12.39 33.14 35.60
C THR A 300 13.23 34.14 36.42
N ILE A 301 14.47 33.79 36.76
CA ILE A 301 15.41 34.68 37.44
C ILE A 301 15.80 35.86 36.54
N ALA A 302 16.08 35.59 35.26
CA ALA A 302 16.39 36.64 34.28
C ALA A 302 15.21 37.62 34.11
N LEU A 303 13.99 37.09 34.00
CA LEU A 303 12.78 37.91 33.98
C LEU A 303 12.64 38.73 35.27
N PHE A 304 12.82 38.11 36.43
CA PHE A 304 12.78 38.83 37.71
C PHE A 304 13.77 40.01 37.73
N LEU A 305 15.04 39.80 37.36
CA LEU A 305 16.05 40.85 37.29
C LEU A 305 15.64 41.99 36.36
N VAL A 306 15.13 41.70 35.17
CA VAL A 306 14.68 42.71 34.21
C VAL A 306 13.48 43.48 34.75
N THR A 307 12.50 42.80 35.36
CA THR A 307 11.33 43.48 35.97
C THR A 307 11.71 44.33 37.17
N PHE A 308 12.65 43.86 37.99
CA PHE A 308 13.12 44.53 39.20
C PHE A 308 13.92 45.78 38.87
N THR A 309 14.88 45.67 37.95
CA THR A 309 15.69 46.81 37.47
C THR A 309 14.80 47.88 36.84
N ARG A 310 13.86 47.51 35.96
CA ARG A 310 12.89 48.46 35.38
C ARG A 310 12.03 49.16 36.43
N LYS A 311 11.68 48.49 37.54
CA LYS A 311 10.91 49.10 38.62
C LYS A 311 11.71 50.09 39.46
N MET A 312 13.02 49.87 39.64
CA MET A 312 13.87 50.79 40.42
C MET A 312 14.37 52.00 39.64
N VAL A 313 14.42 51.91 38.31
CA VAL A 313 14.86 53.01 37.44
C VAL A 313 13.73 54.03 37.16
N ARG A 314 12.47 53.65 37.37
CA ARG A 314 11.33 54.57 37.41
C ARG A 314 11.17 55.15 38.81
#